data_AF-A0A538QRH0-F1
#
_entry.id   AF-A0A538QRH0-F1
#
_cell.length_a   1.000
_cell.length_b   1.000
_cell.length_c   1.000
_cell.angle_alpha   90.00
_cell.angle_beta   90.00
_cell.angle_gamma   90.00
#
_symmetry.space_group_name_H-M   'P 1'
#
loop_
_entity.id
_entity.type
_entity.pdbx_description
1 polymer ?
#
loop_
_entity_poly.entity_id
_entity_poly.type
_entity_poly.pdbx_seq_one_letter_code
_entity_poly.pdbx_strand_id
1 'polypeptide(L)'
;MNVALAMLSLAVVVGCGGSLGATESPPVITVFPDYFVLRDVRKAASPRLRCQVGMIDVARGPWAGSSGNLVAYGCGYQITYYVACKTNHMCDFSVAE
;
A
#
# COMPACT_ATOMS: atom_id res chain seq x y z
N MET A 1 22.56 -47.73 -58.74
CA MET A 1 23.36 -46.66 -58.11
C MET A 1 22.38 -45.63 -57.57
N ASN A 2 21.99 -45.73 -56.30
CA ASN A 2 21.08 -44.76 -55.66
C ASN A 2 21.87 -43.99 -54.62
N VAL A 3 22.10 -42.71 -54.91
CA VAL A 3 22.79 -41.76 -54.02
C VAL A 3 21.79 -41.29 -52.97
N ALA A 4 22.00 -41.71 -51.73
CA ALA A 4 21.26 -41.22 -50.57
C ALA A 4 21.78 -39.82 -50.20
N LEU A 5 20.92 -38.81 -50.37
CA LEU A 5 21.20 -37.43 -49.93
C LEU A 5 20.84 -37.32 -48.44
N ALA A 6 21.85 -37.31 -47.57
CA ALA A 6 21.67 -37.06 -46.14
C ALA A 6 21.49 -35.55 -45.91
N MET A 7 20.25 -35.14 -45.58
CA MET A 7 19.99 -33.78 -45.10
C MET A 7 20.51 -33.65 -43.66
N LEU A 8 21.63 -32.96 -43.48
CA LEU A 8 22.08 -32.47 -42.18
C LEU A 8 21.10 -31.38 -41.71
N SER A 9 20.15 -31.73 -40.84
CA SER A 9 19.36 -30.77 -40.10
C SER A 9 20.24 -30.12 -39.03
N LEU A 10 20.74 -28.92 -39.33
CA LEU A 10 21.42 -28.05 -38.38
C LEU A 10 20.39 -27.63 -37.32
N ALA A 11 20.29 -28.39 -36.23
CA ALA A 11 19.56 -27.98 -35.04
C ALA A 11 20.30 -26.79 -34.44
N VAL A 12 19.89 -25.58 -34.82
CA VAL A 12 20.26 -24.37 -34.10
C VAL A 12 19.62 -24.50 -32.72
N VAL A 13 20.43 -24.93 -31.76
CA VAL A 13 20.13 -24.82 -30.34
C VAL A 13 20.02 -23.32 -30.05
N VAL A 14 18.80 -22.78 -30.14
CA VAL A 14 18.49 -21.47 -29.58
C VAL A 14 18.59 -21.67 -28.07
N GLY A 15 19.76 -21.35 -27.52
CA GLY A 15 19.97 -21.31 -26.09
C GLY A 15 18.93 -20.38 -25.48
N CYS A 16 18.06 -20.94 -24.65
CA CYS A 16 17.26 -20.19 -23.69
C CYS A 16 18.21 -19.67 -22.61
N GLY A 17 19.02 -18.67 -22.98
CA GLY A 17 19.93 -17.93 -22.14
C GLY A 17 19.55 -16.46 -22.15
N GLY A 18 18.26 -16.18 -21.95
CA GLY A 18 17.75 -14.83 -21.78
C GLY A 18 17.61 -14.59 -20.29
N SER A 19 18.55 -13.85 -19.72
CA SER A 19 18.56 -13.34 -18.36
C SER A 19 17.14 -13.08 -17.85
N LEU A 20 16.80 -13.62 -16.68
CA LEU A 20 15.74 -13.06 -15.85
C LEU A 20 16.11 -11.60 -15.62
N GLY A 21 15.66 -10.72 -16.52
CA GLY A 21 15.61 -9.30 -16.27
C GLY A 21 14.73 -9.18 -15.04
N ALA A 22 15.36 -9.03 -13.89
CA ALA A 22 14.66 -8.56 -12.71
C ALA A 22 14.05 -7.23 -13.16
N THR A 23 12.75 -7.23 -13.43
CA THR A 23 12.00 -6.01 -13.64
C THR A 23 12.13 -5.27 -12.32
N GLU A 24 13.09 -4.35 -12.26
CA GLU A 24 13.34 -3.52 -11.09
C GLU A 24 12.04 -2.76 -10.84
N SER A 25 11.26 -3.27 -9.87
CA SER A 25 9.99 -2.65 -9.53
C SER A 25 10.32 -1.27 -8.99
N PRO A 26 9.65 -0.21 -9.46
CA PRO A 26 9.93 1.13 -8.97
C PRO A 26 9.81 1.16 -7.44
N PRO A 27 10.60 2.00 -6.74
CA PRO A 27 10.57 2.06 -5.29
C PRO A 27 9.14 2.37 -4.82
N VAL A 28 8.59 1.50 -3.97
CA VAL A 28 7.28 1.73 -3.35
C VAL A 28 7.46 2.78 -2.26
N ILE A 29 7.18 4.04 -2.60
CA ILE A 29 7.18 5.13 -1.62
C ILE A 29 5.94 4.95 -0.74
N THR A 30 6.18 4.59 0.52
CA THR A 30 5.14 4.44 1.54
C THR A 30 4.98 5.76 2.26
N VAL A 31 3.81 6.37 2.14
CA VAL A 31 3.48 7.65 2.79
C VAL A 31 2.61 7.41 4.01
N PHE A 32 2.95 8.07 5.11
CA PHE A 32 2.21 8.01 6.36
C PHE A 32 1.65 9.40 6.73
N PRO A 33 0.47 9.44 7.39
CA PRO A 33 -0.12 10.69 7.84
C PRO A 33 0.75 11.34 8.91
N ASP A 34 0.87 12.65 8.81
CA ASP A 34 1.57 13.48 9.76
C ASP A 34 0.66 13.93 10.91
N TYR A 35 1.18 14.78 11.80
CA TYR A 35 0.44 15.26 12.96
C TYR A 35 -0.80 16.09 12.59
N PHE A 36 -0.80 16.82 11.48
CA PHE A 36 -1.96 17.60 11.06
C PHE A 36 -3.13 16.69 10.70
N VAL A 37 -2.88 15.64 9.92
CA VAL A 37 -3.89 14.62 9.59
C VAL A 37 -4.40 13.92 10.85
N LEU A 38 -3.50 13.51 11.77
CA LEU A 38 -3.90 12.88 13.03
C LEU A 38 -4.78 13.80 13.89
N ARG A 39 -4.47 15.10 13.93
CA ARG A 39 -5.29 16.10 14.62
C ARG A 39 -6.68 16.19 14.01
N ASP A 40 -6.79 16.17 12.69
CA ASP A 40 -8.07 16.30 12.01
C ASP A 40 -8.93 15.03 12.16
N VAL A 41 -8.30 13.85 12.23
CA VAL A 41 -8.96 12.59 12.62
C VAL A 41 -9.51 12.66 14.04
N ARG A 42 -8.77 13.19 15.03
CA ARG A 42 -9.27 13.39 16.40
C ARG A 42 -10.50 14.29 16.43
N LYS A 43 -10.46 15.41 15.69
CA LYS A 43 -11.59 16.34 15.56
C LYS A 43 -12.82 15.65 14.95
N ALA A 44 -12.62 14.84 13.91
CA ALA A 44 -13.69 14.07 13.29
C ALA A 44 -14.25 12.98 14.21
N ALA A 45 -13.42 12.37 15.06
CA ALA A 45 -13.80 11.33 16.00
C ALA A 45 -14.60 11.87 17.19
N SER A 46 -14.29 13.09 17.66
CA SER A 46 -14.90 13.71 18.84
C SER A 46 -16.43 13.62 18.93
N PRO A 47 -17.21 14.06 17.92
CA PRO A 47 -18.67 13.95 18.00
C PRO A 47 -19.17 12.50 18.00
N ARG A 48 -18.42 11.56 17.41
CA ARG A 48 -18.79 10.15 17.29
C ARG A 48 -18.51 9.37 18.56
N LEU A 49 -17.35 9.61 19.17
CA LEU A 49 -16.94 9.03 20.46
C LEU A 49 -17.58 9.73 21.66
N ARG A 50 -18.29 10.85 21.44
CA ARG A 50 -18.87 11.71 22.49
C ARG A 50 -17.83 12.14 23.54
N CYS A 51 -16.65 12.49 23.04
CA CYS A 51 -15.46 12.73 23.83
C CYS A 51 -14.81 14.06 23.43
N GLN A 52 -14.22 14.80 24.37
CA GLN A 52 -13.44 16.00 24.01
C GLN A 52 -12.20 15.61 23.20
N VAL A 53 -11.81 16.44 22.22
CA VAL A 53 -10.68 16.16 21.31
C VAL A 53 -9.39 15.81 22.04
N GLY A 54 -9.10 16.47 23.18
CA GLY A 54 -7.89 16.21 23.98
C GLY A 54 -7.88 14.87 24.73
N MET A 55 -9.01 14.17 24.78
CA MET A 55 -9.13 12.83 25.38
C MET A 55 -9.11 11.70 24.33
N ILE A 56 -8.87 12.05 23.05
CA ILE A 56 -8.89 11.10 21.93
C ILE A 56 -7.47 10.89 21.45
N ASP A 57 -7.02 9.65 21.55
CA ASP A 57 -5.79 9.20 20.95
C ASP A 57 -6.05 8.54 19.61
N VAL A 58 -5.02 8.50 18.77
CA VAL A 58 -5.08 7.89 17.44
C VAL A 58 -3.89 6.96 17.31
N ALA A 59 -4.16 5.69 17.08
CA ALA A 59 -3.15 4.67 16.77
C ALA A 59 -3.20 4.33 15.28
N ARG A 60 -2.04 3.93 14.74
CA ARG A 60 -1.96 3.40 13.38
C ARG A 60 -2.29 1.91 13.39
N GLY A 61 -3.22 1.51 12.53
CA GLY A 61 -3.52 0.11 12.24
C GLY A 61 -2.69 -0.45 11.08
N PRO A 62 -3.15 -1.53 10.44
CA PRO A 62 -2.53 -2.07 9.23
C PRO A 62 -2.36 -1.00 8.14
N TRP A 63 -1.24 -1.06 7.42
CA TRP A 63 -0.87 -0.09 6.39
C TRP A 63 -0.23 -0.79 5.19
N ALA A 64 -0.57 -0.37 3.98
CA ALA A 64 -0.05 -0.89 2.72
C ALA A 64 0.14 0.25 1.71
N GLY A 65 1.37 0.48 1.27
CA GLY A 65 1.69 1.63 0.43
C GLY A 65 1.31 2.95 1.11
N SER A 66 0.53 3.79 0.44
CA SER A 66 0.09 5.06 1.00
C SER A 66 -1.33 5.03 1.56
N SER A 67 -1.87 3.85 1.87
CA SER A 67 -3.17 3.71 2.52
C SER A 67 -3.14 2.73 3.69
N GLY A 68 -4.11 2.88 4.58
CA GLY A 68 -4.25 2.02 5.75
C GLY A 68 -5.29 2.54 6.71
N ASN A 69 -5.21 2.07 7.95
CA ASN A 69 -6.20 2.40 8.96
C ASN A 69 -5.62 3.27 10.08
N LEU A 70 -6.43 4.21 10.56
CA LEU A 70 -6.22 4.90 11.83
C LEU A 70 -7.34 4.52 12.79
N VAL A 71 -6.99 4.19 14.02
CA VAL A 71 -7.95 3.87 15.08
C VAL A 71 -7.96 5.03 16.05
N ALA A 72 -9.07 5.76 16.12
CA ALA A 72 -9.29 6.78 17.13
C ALA A 72 -10.01 6.16 18.33
N TYR A 73 -9.48 6.34 19.53
CA TYR A 73 -10.04 5.77 20.75
C TYR A 73 -10.04 6.78 21.89
N GLY A 74 -11.03 6.70 22.76
CA GLY A 74 -11.23 7.63 23.86
C GLY A 74 -12.62 7.46 24.48
N CYS A 75 -12.75 7.85 25.75
CA CYS A 75 -14.02 7.77 26.49
C CYS A 75 -14.69 6.38 26.49
N GLY A 76 -13.90 5.29 26.40
CA GLY A 76 -14.41 3.91 26.38
C GLY A 76 -14.90 3.42 25.02
N TYR A 77 -14.77 4.22 23.96
CA TYR A 77 -15.18 3.86 22.60
C TYR A 77 -13.98 3.90 21.64
N GLN A 78 -14.15 3.24 20.50
CA GLN A 78 -13.20 3.27 19.39
C GLN A 78 -13.93 3.42 18.06
N ILE A 79 -13.26 4.05 17.10
CA ILE A 79 -13.70 4.15 15.72
C ILE A 79 -12.49 3.99 14.79
N THR A 80 -12.69 3.25 13.70
CA THR A 80 -11.65 3.05 12.69
C THR A 80 -11.92 3.94 11.49
N TYR A 81 -10.86 4.53 10.95
CA TYR A 81 -10.87 5.31 9.73
C TYR A 81 -10.01 4.62 8.67
N TYR A 82 -10.54 4.49 7.47
CA TYR A 82 -9.73 4.23 6.28
C TYR A 82 -9.05 5.54 5.86
N VAL A 83 -7.77 5.47 5.51
CA VAL A 83 -6.95 6.62 5.15
C VAL A 83 -6.17 6.32 3.89
N ALA A 84 -6.14 7.27 2.96
CA ALA A 84 -5.30 7.24 1.76
C ALA A 84 -4.58 8.57 1.59
N CYS A 85 -3.24 8.52 1.53
CA CYS A 85 -2.36 9.68 1.49
C CYS A 85 -1.74 9.87 0.10
N LYS A 86 -1.82 11.08 -0.43
CA LYS A 86 -1.00 11.50 -1.58
C LYS A 86 0.36 12.02 -1.12
N THR A 87 0.35 12.77 -0.02
CA THR A 87 1.53 13.18 0.76
C THR A 87 1.23 12.99 2.24
N ASN A 88 2.23 13.13 3.10
CA ASN A 88 2.05 13.01 4.56
C ASN A 88 1.05 14.02 5.14
N HIS A 89 0.86 15.18 4.47
CA HIS A 89 -0.06 16.24 4.88
C HIS A 89 -1.39 16.24 4.11
N MET A 90 -1.50 15.46 3.04
CA MET A 90 -2.68 15.40 2.19
C MET A 90 -3.19 13.96 2.15
N CYS A 91 -4.04 13.65 3.12
CA CYS A 91 -4.70 12.37 3.23
C CYS A 91 -6.22 12.55 3.24
N ASP A 92 -6.91 11.73 2.46
CA ASP A 92 -8.34 11.56 2.54
C ASP A 92 -8.65 10.50 3.61
N PHE A 93 -9.68 10.72 4.43
CA PHE A 93 -10.11 9.75 5.42
C PHE A 93 -11.64 9.63 5.50
N SER A 94 -12.11 8.41 5.72
CA SER A 94 -13.52 8.05 5.90
C SER A 94 -13.66 7.06 7.04
N VAL A 95 -14.85 6.97 7.64
CA VAL A 95 -15.13 5.92 8.63
C VAL A 95 -15.06 4.57 7.91
N ALA A 96 -14.34 3.62 8.51
CA ALA A 96 -14.36 2.24 8.07
C ALA A 96 -15.65 1.61 8.62
N GLU A 97 -16.60 1.32 7.72
CA GLU A 97 -17.87 0.64 8.03
C GLU A 97 -17.66 -0.85 8.36
#